data_AF-A0A318NDD1-F1
#
_entry.id   AF-A0A318NDD1-F1
#
_cell.length_a   1.000
_cell.length_b   1.000
_cell.length_c   1.000
_cell.angle_alpha   90.00
_cell.angle_beta   90.00
_cell.angle_gamma   90.00
#
_symmetry.space_group_name_H-M   'P 1'
#
loop_
_entity.id
_entity.type
_entity.pdbx_description
1 polymer ?
#
loop_
_entity_poly.entity_id
_entity_poly.type
_entity_poly.pdbx_seq_one_letter_code
_entity_poly.pdbx_strand_id
1 'polypeptide(L)'
;MNLVLWIIQILLAAAFAGAGLAKLTQPKDKLRDKMRWVDPVPPSQVKALGLVEVLAAIGLVLPPLTGIATVLTPLAAVGLVIVMIGAILVHLRDLKKRDTESERRSEIQGAIFCTVLLVLAAVVAWGRFGPYSF
;
A
#
# COMPACT_ATOMS: atom_id res chain seq x y z
N MET A 1 -1.50 -20.52 -11.48
CA MET A 1 -1.03 -19.14 -11.30
C MET A 1 -2.16 -18.13 -11.08
N ASN A 2 -3.24 -18.19 -11.86
CA ASN A 2 -4.37 -17.26 -11.69
C ASN A 2 -5.00 -17.27 -10.28
N LEU A 3 -5.21 -18.44 -9.68
CA LEU A 3 -5.73 -18.52 -8.30
C LEU A 3 -4.83 -17.81 -7.28
N VAL A 4 -3.51 -17.96 -7.42
CA VAL A 4 -2.52 -17.31 -6.54
C VAL A 4 -2.57 -15.80 -6.71
N LEU A 5 -2.62 -15.29 -7.95
CA LEU A 5 -2.75 -13.86 -8.21
C LEU A 5 -4.04 -13.28 -7.61
N TRP A 6 -5.17 -14.00 -7.73
CA TRP A 6 -6.43 -13.60 -7.11
C TRP A 6 -6.34 -13.53 -5.59
N ILE A 7 -5.74 -14.52 -4.95
CA ILE A 7 -5.54 -14.51 -3.50
C ILE A 7 -4.69 -13.30 -3.09
N ILE A 8 -3.58 -13.04 -3.79
CA ILE A 8 -2.72 -11.88 -3.50
C ILE A 8 -3.47 -10.57 -3.73
N GLN A 9 -4.24 -10.44 -4.81
CA GLN A 9 -5.05 -9.25 -5.11
C GLN A 9 -6.08 -8.98 -4.02
N ILE A 10 -6.81 -9.99 -3.54
CA ILE A 10 -7.81 -9.84 -2.48
C ILE A 10 -7.14 -9.43 -1.16
N LEU A 11 -6.00 -10.03 -0.81
CA LEU A 11 -5.25 -9.66 0.39
C LEU A 11 -4.72 -8.23 0.32
N LEU A 12 -4.12 -7.83 -0.81
CA LEU A 12 -3.66 -6.45 -1.03
C LEU A 12 -4.84 -5.49 -0.98
N ALA A 13 -5.95 -5.79 -1.67
CA ALA A 13 -7.12 -4.94 -1.68
C ALA A 13 -7.70 -4.76 -0.27
N ALA A 14 -7.81 -5.83 0.52
CA ALA A 14 -8.27 -5.73 1.91
C ALA A 14 -7.34 -4.87 2.78
N ALA A 15 -6.03 -5.08 2.68
CA ALA A 15 -5.03 -4.32 3.43
C ALA A 15 -5.07 -2.82 3.06
N PHE A 16 -5.07 -2.49 1.77
CA PHE A 16 -5.07 -1.11 1.30
C PHE A 16 -6.43 -0.42 1.42
N ALA A 17 -7.54 -1.14 1.32
CA ALA A 17 -8.85 -0.60 1.67
C ALA A 17 -8.90 -0.21 3.15
N GLY A 18 -8.46 -1.09 4.05
CA GLY A 18 -8.41 -0.80 5.50
C GLY A 18 -7.49 0.38 5.83
N ALA A 19 -6.28 0.38 5.27
CA ALA A 19 -5.30 1.45 5.46
C ALA A 19 -5.80 2.79 4.89
N GLY A 20 -6.38 2.78 3.69
CA GLY A 20 -6.88 3.96 3.01
C GLY A 20 -8.12 4.54 3.69
N LEU A 21 -9.09 3.71 4.08
CA LEU A 21 -10.25 4.15 4.87
C LEU A 21 -9.80 4.76 6.20
N ALA A 22 -8.82 4.17 6.90
CA ALA A 22 -8.30 4.75 8.13
C ALA A 22 -7.73 6.15 7.89
N LYS A 23 -6.94 6.35 6.83
CA LYS A 23 -6.38 7.68 6.48
C LYS A 23 -7.44 8.71 6.07
N LEU A 24 -8.54 8.27 5.45
CA LEU A 24 -9.63 9.15 5.03
C LEU A 24 -10.56 9.56 6.17
N THR A 25 -10.85 8.63 7.07
CA THR A 25 -11.88 8.79 8.11
C THR A 25 -11.34 9.25 9.46
N GLN A 26 -10.08 8.93 9.79
CA GLN A 26 -9.52 9.27 11.08
C GLN A 26 -8.93 10.69 11.10
N PRO A 27 -9.10 11.44 12.20
CA PRO A 27 -8.41 12.69 12.42
C PRO A 27 -6.89 12.51 12.41
N LYS A 28 -6.15 13.52 11.96
CA LYS A 28 -4.68 13.50 11.92
C LYS A 28 -4.08 13.11 13.27
N ASP A 29 -4.62 13.62 14.37
CA ASP A 29 -4.11 13.35 15.72
C ASP A 29 -4.19 11.87 16.10
N LYS A 30 -5.27 11.17 15.74
CA LYS A 30 -5.38 9.71 15.95
C LYS A 30 -4.41 8.92 15.06
N LEU A 31 -4.10 9.45 13.89
CA LEU A 31 -3.11 8.82 12.99
C LEU A 31 -1.69 9.01 13.51
N ARG A 32 -1.37 10.15 14.14
CA ARG A 32 -0.03 10.43 14.71
C ARG A 32 0.42 9.38 15.72
N ASP A 33 -0.51 8.92 16.57
CA ASP A 33 -0.24 7.91 17.59
C ASP A 33 0.26 6.58 16.99
N LYS A 34 -0.16 6.27 15.76
CA LYS A 34 0.19 5.01 15.07
C LYS A 34 1.18 5.21 13.92
N MET A 35 1.27 6.42 13.38
CA MET A 35 1.94 6.76 12.13
C MET A 35 2.62 8.12 12.28
N ARG A 36 3.73 8.19 13.02
CA ARG A 36 4.48 9.43 13.28
C ARG A 36 4.91 10.17 12.00
N TRP A 37 5.07 9.47 10.88
CA TRP A 37 5.38 10.09 9.58
C TRP A 37 4.34 11.13 9.13
N VAL A 38 3.12 11.06 9.66
CA VAL A 38 2.03 11.99 9.38
C VAL A 38 2.29 13.38 9.96
N ASP A 39 3.12 13.50 11.01
CA ASP A 39 3.41 14.78 11.69
C ASP A 39 3.84 15.90 10.74
N PRO A 40 4.91 15.73 9.94
CA PRO A 40 5.39 16.76 9.02
C PRO A 40 4.50 16.94 7.78
N VAL A 41 3.48 16.10 7.57
CA VAL A 41 2.70 16.06 6.32
C VAL A 41 1.36 16.80 6.49
N PRO A 42 0.95 17.69 5.57
CA PRO A 42 -0.36 18.31 5.59
C PRO A 42 -1.50 17.28 5.62
N PRO A 43 -2.59 17.50 6.39
CA PRO A 43 -3.72 16.56 6.45
C PRO A 43 -4.33 16.21 5.08
N SER A 44 -4.33 17.18 4.14
CA SER A 44 -4.81 16.98 2.77
C SER A 44 -4.01 15.94 2.01
N GLN A 45 -2.68 15.91 2.18
CA GLN A 45 -1.81 14.92 1.53
C GLN A 45 -2.02 13.52 2.10
N VAL A 46 -2.24 13.39 3.42
CA VAL A 46 -2.57 12.11 4.05
C VAL A 46 -3.89 11.56 3.53
N LYS A 47 -4.90 12.43 3.39
CA LYS A 47 -6.19 12.05 2.81
C LYS A 47 -6.09 11.70 1.32
N ALA A 48 -5.29 12.45 0.55
CA ALA A 48 -5.04 12.13 -0.84
C ALA A 48 -4.37 10.76 -1.00
N LEU A 49 -3.39 10.42 -0.16
CA LEU A 49 -2.78 9.10 -0.14
C LEU A 49 -3.82 8.01 0.21
N GLY A 50 -4.65 8.26 1.24
CA GLY A 50 -5.72 7.33 1.61
C GLY A 50 -6.71 7.08 0.47
N LEU A 51 -7.07 8.12 -0.29
CA LEU A 51 -7.91 7.99 -1.47
C LEU A 51 -7.25 7.11 -2.54
N VAL A 52 -5.97 7.34 -2.83
CA VAL A 52 -5.20 6.53 -3.79
C VAL A 52 -5.16 5.07 -3.38
N GLU A 53 -4.96 4.76 -2.09
CA GLU A 53 -4.95 3.38 -1.58
C GLU A 53 -6.32 2.69 -1.75
N VAL A 54 -7.42 3.39 -1.47
CA VAL A 54 -8.77 2.85 -1.68
C VAL A 54 -9.05 2.62 -3.17
N LEU A 55 -8.67 3.57 -4.03
CA LEU A 55 -8.82 3.42 -5.48
C LEU A 55 -7.98 2.26 -6.02
N ALA A 56 -6.77 2.05 -5.49
CA ALA A 56 -5.95 0.91 -5.84
C ALA A 56 -6.59 -0.41 -5.40
N ALA A 57 -7.14 -0.49 -4.18
CA ALA A 57 -7.86 -1.67 -3.70
C ALA A 57 -9.07 -2.01 -4.60
N ILE A 58 -9.84 -1.01 -5.01
CA ILE A 58 -10.94 -1.18 -5.97
C ILE A 58 -10.41 -1.64 -7.32
N GLY A 59 -9.37 -0.98 -7.85
CA GLY A 59 -8.76 -1.29 -9.14
C GLY A 59 -8.12 -2.68 -9.20
N LEU A 60 -7.69 -3.25 -8.07
CA LEU A 60 -7.16 -4.61 -8.00
C LEU A 60 -8.23 -5.69 -8.18
N VAL A 61 -9.48 -5.42 -7.82
CA VAL A 61 -10.54 -6.45 -7.70
C VAL A 61 -11.70 -6.21 -8.65
N LEU A 62 -12.18 -4.98 -8.78
CA LEU A 62 -13.40 -4.67 -9.53
C LEU A 62 -13.26 -4.87 -11.05
N PRO A 63 -12.17 -4.44 -11.73
CA PRO A 63 -12.00 -4.66 -13.17
C PRO A 63 -12.03 -6.15 -13.59
N PRO A 64 -11.30 -7.07 -12.94
CA PRO A 64 -11.29 -8.48 -13.33
C PRO A 64 -12.56 -9.22 -12.91
N LEU A 65 -13.30 -8.73 -11.91
CA LEU A 65 -14.63 -9.26 -11.58
C LEU A 65 -15.70 -8.88 -12.61
N THR A 66 -15.65 -7.65 -13.12
CA THR A 66 -16.64 -7.15 -14.09
C THR A 66 -16.24 -7.44 -15.54
N GLY A 67 -14.97 -7.79 -15.79
CA GLY A 67 -14.41 -7.95 -17.13
C GLY A 67 -14.20 -6.63 -17.88
N ILE A 68 -14.43 -5.47 -17.24
CA ILE A 68 -14.35 -4.15 -17.85
C ILE A 68 -13.01 -3.50 -17.47
N ALA A 69 -12.27 -3.01 -18.47
CA ALA A 69 -11.01 -2.29 -18.29
C ALA A 69 -10.00 -3.03 -17.38
N THR A 70 -9.83 -4.34 -17.60
CA THR A 70 -8.95 -5.22 -16.79
C THR A 70 -7.50 -4.73 -16.68
N VAL A 71 -7.04 -3.90 -17.62
CA VAL A 71 -5.74 -3.21 -17.56
C VAL A 71 -5.58 -2.29 -16.34
N LEU A 72 -6.67 -1.85 -15.71
CA LEU A 72 -6.63 -1.04 -14.49
C LEU A 72 -6.07 -1.83 -13.29
N THR A 73 -6.17 -3.15 -13.28
CA THR A 73 -5.62 -3.99 -12.21
C THR A 73 -4.10 -3.97 -12.15
N PRO A 74 -3.36 -4.31 -13.23
CA PRO A 74 -1.92 -4.21 -13.19
C PRO A 74 -1.45 -2.76 -12.98
N LEU A 75 -2.19 -1.75 -13.46
CA LEU A 75 -1.89 -0.34 -13.17
C LEU A 75 -2.07 0.01 -11.69
N ALA A 76 -3.14 -0.46 -11.04
CA ALA A 76 -3.35 -0.31 -9.61
C ALA A 76 -2.21 -0.97 -8.80
N ALA A 77 -1.78 -2.16 -9.22
CA ALA A 77 -0.64 -2.85 -8.62
C ALA A 77 0.67 -2.05 -8.75
N VAL A 78 0.94 -1.44 -9.91
CA VAL A 78 2.09 -0.52 -10.08
C VAL A 78 1.98 0.70 -9.17
N GLY A 79 0.78 1.29 -9.05
CA GLY A 79 0.54 2.39 -8.11
C GLY A 79 0.89 2.00 -6.67
N LEU A 80 0.50 0.80 -6.23
CA LEU A 80 0.86 0.28 -4.91
C LEU A 80 2.36 0.07 -4.75
N VAL A 81 3.08 -0.40 -5.79
CA VAL A 81 4.54 -0.49 -5.76
C VAL A 81 5.16 0.89 -5.49
N ILE A 82 4.71 1.94 -6.18
CA ILE A 82 5.21 3.30 -6.00
C ILE A 82 4.94 3.79 -4.57
N VAL A 83 3.72 3.56 -4.05
CA VAL A 83 3.36 3.92 -2.67
C VAL A 83 4.24 3.20 -1.66
N MET A 84 4.51 1.91 -1.86
CA MET A 84 5.36 1.12 -0.95
C MET A 84 6.82 1.55 -0.99
N ILE A 85 7.35 1.95 -2.15
CA ILE A 85 8.70 2.56 -2.23
C ILE A 85 8.74 3.81 -1.36
N GLY A 86 7.74 4.70 -1.49
CA GLY A 86 7.63 5.89 -0.64
C GLY A 86 7.58 5.56 0.85
N ALA A 87 6.77 4.55 1.24
CA ALA A 87 6.66 4.11 2.63
C ALA A 87 7.98 3.55 3.19
N ILE A 88 8.71 2.75 2.40
CA ILE A 88 10.03 2.23 2.78
C ILE A 88 11.01 3.38 3.00
N LEU A 89 11.05 4.37 2.10
CA LEU A 89 11.93 5.53 2.24
C LEU A 89 11.64 6.34 3.51
N VAL A 90 10.36 6.46 3.88
CA VAL A 90 9.95 7.09 5.14
C VAL A 90 10.47 6.31 6.35
N HIS A 91 10.27 4.98 6.39
CA HIS A 91 10.79 4.15 7.48
C HIS A 91 12.31 4.16 7.57
N LEU A 92 13.03 4.13 6.44
CA LEU A 92 14.49 4.22 6.42
C LEU A 92 15.00 5.59 6.91
N ARG A 93 14.32 6.67 6.53
CA ARG A 93 14.63 8.02 7.00
C ARG A 93 14.42 8.14 8.51
N ASP A 94 13.32 7.59 9.02
CA ASP A 94 13.00 7.67 10.44
C ASP A 94 13.86 6.71 11.27
N LEU A 95 14.24 5.55 10.73
CA LEU A 95 15.21 4.62 11.34
C LEU A 95 16.53 5.30 11.68
N LYS A 96 17.02 6.22 10.83
CA LYS A 96 18.26 6.98 11.07
C LYS A 96 18.17 7.96 12.24
N LYS A 97 16.95 8.34 12.65
CA LYS A 97 16.68 9.32 13.72
C LYS A 97 16.36 8.66 15.07
N ARG A 98 16.25 7.33 15.13
CA ARG A 98 15.89 6.61 16.36
C ARG A 98 17.14 6.26 17.15
N ASP A 99 17.19 6.72 18.39
CA ASP A 99 18.30 6.42 19.31
C ASP A 99 18.05 5.13 20.11
N THR A 100 16.78 4.75 20.31
CA THR A 100 16.41 3.57 21.11
C THR A 100 16.28 2.31 20.24
N GLU A 101 16.79 1.18 20.73
CA GLU A 101 16.73 -0.11 20.02
C GLU A 101 15.28 -0.59 19.76
N SER A 102 14.37 -0.33 20.70
CA SER A 102 12.94 -0.66 20.54
C SER A 102 12.29 0.12 19.39
N GLU A 103 12.56 1.41 19.26
CA GLU A 103 12.06 2.24 18.17
C GLU A 103 12.68 1.81 16.83
N ARG A 104 13.98 1.51 16.79
CA ARG A 104 14.63 0.98 15.58
C ARG A 104 13.99 -0.33 15.11
N ARG A 105 13.71 -1.26 16.03
CA ARG A 105 13.02 -2.51 15.69
C ARG A 105 11.65 -2.27 15.06
N SER A 106 10.88 -1.32 15.61
CA SER A 106 9.57 -0.95 15.05
C SER A 106 9.68 -0.42 13.62
N GLU A 107 10.63 0.49 13.35
CA GLU A 107 10.83 1.03 11.99
C GLU A 107 11.33 -0.04 11.01
N ILE A 108 12.20 -0.96 11.46
CA ILE A 108 12.66 -2.11 10.64
C ILE A 108 11.48 -3.02 10.31
N GLN A 109 10.62 -3.34 11.29
CA GLN A 109 9.42 -4.14 11.06
C GLN A 109 8.46 -3.46 10.07
N GLY A 110 8.26 -2.15 10.19
CA GLY A 110 7.49 -1.36 9.23
C GLY A 110 8.07 -1.42 7.81
N ALA A 111 9.38 -1.22 7.66
CA ALA A 111 10.07 -1.34 6.37
C ALA A 111 9.96 -2.74 5.77
N ILE A 112 10.12 -3.79 6.57
CA ILE A 112 9.95 -5.19 6.13
C ILE A 112 8.52 -5.42 5.66
N PHE A 113 7.52 -4.98 6.44
CA PHE A 113 6.12 -5.12 6.08
C PHE A 113 5.79 -4.43 4.75
N CYS A 114 6.25 -3.19 4.57
CA CYS A 114 6.09 -2.48 3.29
C CYS A 114 6.82 -3.19 2.13
N THR A 115 7.99 -3.78 2.39
CA THR A 115 8.74 -4.54 1.38
C THR A 115 7.99 -5.80 0.95
N VAL A 116 7.35 -6.51 1.89
CA VAL A 116 6.51 -7.67 1.57
C VAL A 116 5.34 -7.25 0.69
N LEU A 117 4.62 -6.19 1.06
CA LEU A 117 3.51 -5.67 0.26
C LEU A 117 3.96 -5.20 -1.13
N LEU A 118 5.14 -4.56 -1.22
CA LEU A 118 5.75 -4.15 -2.48
C LEU A 118 5.98 -5.35 -3.40
N VAL A 119 6.61 -6.41 -2.88
CA VAL A 119 6.89 -7.62 -3.67
C VAL A 119 5.60 -8.26 -4.14
N LEU A 120 4.59 -8.38 -3.27
CA LEU A 120 3.27 -8.90 -3.64
C LEU A 120 2.61 -8.06 -4.75
N ALA A 121 2.65 -6.73 -4.63
CA ALA A 121 2.11 -5.84 -5.65
C ALA A 121 2.88 -5.96 -6.98
N ALA A 122 4.21 -6.06 -6.93
CA ALA A 122 5.04 -6.26 -8.12
C ALA A 122 4.74 -7.61 -8.82
N VAL A 123 4.51 -8.67 -8.06
CA VAL A 123 4.09 -9.98 -8.59
C VAL A 123 2.73 -9.89 -9.28
N VAL A 124 1.77 -9.16 -8.70
CA VAL A 124 0.47 -8.92 -9.35
C VAL A 124 0.62 -8.10 -10.62
N ALA A 125 1.40 -7.00 -10.58
CA ALA A 125 1.65 -6.15 -11.74
C ALA A 125 2.28 -6.97 -12.89
N TRP A 126 3.34 -7.74 -12.60
CA TRP A 126 3.95 -8.65 -13.57
C TRP A 126 2.94 -9.65 -14.10
N GLY A 127 2.26 -10.38 -13.20
CA GLY A 127 1.36 -11.46 -13.57
C GLY A 127 0.25 -10.98 -14.50
N ARG A 128 -0.38 -9.85 -14.16
CA ARG A 128 -1.51 -9.28 -14.89
C ARG A 128 -1.11 -8.46 -16.13
N PHE A 129 0.11 -7.92 -16.22
CA PHE A 129 0.61 -7.36 -17.48
C PHE A 129 1.15 -8.43 -18.44
N GLY A 130 1.70 -9.52 -17.91
CA GLY A 130 2.41 -10.51 -18.68
C GLY A 130 1.61 -11.81 -18.85
N PRO A 131 2.15 -12.95 -18.39
CA PRO A 131 1.67 -14.28 -18.80
C PRO A 131 0.27 -14.65 -18.31
N TYR A 132 -0.35 -13.85 -17.43
CA TYR A 132 -1.61 -14.17 -16.75
C TYR A 132 -2.54 -12.94 -16.67
N SER A 133 -2.89 -12.35 -17.82
CA SER A 133 -3.54 -11.03 -17.87
C SER A 133 -4.89 -10.95 -17.15
N PHE A 134 -5.68 -12.01 -17.15
CA PHE A 134 -6.92 -12.16 -16.39
C PHE A 134 -7.21 -13.66 -16.26
#